data_AF-T0ZY39-F1
#
_entry.id   AF-T0ZY39-F1
#
_cell.length_a   1.000
_cell.length_b   1.000
_cell.length_c   1.000
_cell.angle_alpha   90.00
_cell.angle_beta   90.00
_cell.angle_gamma   90.00
#
_symmetry.space_group_name_H-M   'P 1'
#
loop_
_entity.id
_entity.type
_entity.pdbx_description
1 polymer ?
#
loop_
_entity_poly.entity_id
_entity_poly.type
_entity_poly.pdbx_seq_one_letter_code
_entity_poly.pdbx_strand_id
1 'polypeptide(L)' 'MRAGFANTETLPAYFQLNLSAAHSFGLPGLGVVHARLAVINALDRVYALRDGSGIGVGAPQYGPRRGYYLGLSKDF' A
#
# COMPACT_ATOMS: atom_id res chain seq x y z
N MET A 1 -13.56 -9.39 7.79
CA MET A 1 -13.36 -9.79 9.20
C MET A 1 -14.40 -9.06 10.06
N ARG A 2 -14.88 -9.68 11.15
CA ARG A 2 -16.18 -9.38 11.80
C ARG A 2 -16.03 -8.80 13.23
N ALA A 3 -16.89 -7.84 13.64
CA ALA A 3 -16.88 -7.11 14.93
C ALA A 3 -18.11 -7.42 15.84
N GLY A 4 -18.22 -6.91 17.07
CA GLY A 4 -19.43 -7.04 17.94
C GLY A 4 -19.54 -8.34 18.77
N PHE A 5 -20.43 -8.39 19.78
CA PHE A 5 -20.66 -9.58 20.64
C PHE A 5 -20.80 -10.83 19.73
N ALA A 6 -19.86 -11.75 19.87
CA ALA A 6 -19.71 -12.95 19.03
C ALA A 6 -19.42 -12.73 17.52
N ASN A 7 -18.61 -11.74 17.12
CA ASN A 7 -18.19 -11.53 15.72
C ASN A 7 -19.38 -11.36 14.74
N THR A 8 -20.41 -10.58 15.10
CA THR A 8 -21.66 -10.44 14.32
C THR A 8 -21.63 -9.31 13.27
N GLU A 9 -20.77 -8.32 13.42
CA GLU A 9 -20.64 -7.13 12.57
C GLU A 9 -19.55 -7.31 11.52
N THR A 10 -19.39 -6.38 10.57
CA THR A 10 -18.32 -6.45 9.55
C THR A 10 -17.59 -5.12 9.47
N LEU A 11 -16.27 -5.18 9.27
CA LEU A 11 -15.49 -3.98 8.99
C LEU A 11 -16.02 -3.27 7.73
N PRO A 12 -16.07 -1.93 7.73
CA PRO A 12 -16.44 -1.16 6.54
C PRO A 12 -15.60 -1.57 5.33
N ALA A 13 -16.24 -1.65 4.17
CA ALA A 13 -15.53 -1.88 2.92
C ALA A 13 -14.47 -0.79 2.72
N TYR A 14 -13.25 -1.19 2.36
CA TYR A 14 -12.15 -0.29 2.07
C TYR A 14 -11.76 -0.35 0.60
N PHE A 15 -11.16 0.73 0.12
CA PHE A 15 -10.68 0.87 -1.25
C PHE A 15 -9.28 1.47 -1.22
N GLN A 16 -8.36 0.85 -1.95
CA GLN A 16 -6.99 1.32 -2.09
C GLN A 16 -6.64 1.45 -3.57
N LEU A 17 -6.21 2.64 -3.98
CA LEU A 17 -5.69 2.91 -5.32
C LEU A 17 -4.16 2.89 -5.28
N ASN A 18 -3.54 2.08 -6.13
CA ASN A 18 -2.09 2.04 -6.30
C ASN A 18 -1.75 2.54 -7.70
N LEU A 19 -0.73 3.40 -7.81
CA LEU A 19 -0.30 4.01 -9.05
C LEU A 19 1.18 3.72 -9.29
N SER A 20 1.60 3.56 -10.54
CA SER A 20 3.02 3.54 -10.88
C SER A 20 3.28 4.13 -12.25
N ALA A 21 4.39 4.84 -12.39
CA ALA A 21 4.91 5.35 -13.65
C ALA A 21 6.35 4.88 -13.83
N ALA A 22 6.74 4.56 -15.05
CA ALA A 22 8.09 4.16 -15.38
C ALA A 22 8.57 4.89 -16.64
N HIS A 23 9.86 5.19 -16.69
CA HIS A 23 10.50 5.83 -17.84
C HIS A 23 11.93 5.32 -18.01
N SER A 24 12.34 5.12 -19.26
CA SER A 24 13.68 4.70 -19.63
C SER A 24 14.43 5.91 -20.18
N PHE A 25 15.51 6.30 -19.51
CA PHE A 25 16.36 7.41 -19.92
C PHE A 25 17.58 6.88 -20.66
N GLY A 26 17.80 7.35 -21.89
CA GLY A 26 19.07 7.17 -22.60
C GLY A 26 20.06 8.23 -22.16
N LEU A 27 21.05 7.86 -21.34
CA LEU A 27 22.05 8.78 -20.80
C LEU A 27 23.40 8.62 -21.53
N PRO A 28 23.99 9.71 -22.07
CA PRO A 28 25.32 9.66 -22.68
C PRO A 28 26.35 9.08 -21.71
N GLY A 29 27.12 8.08 -22.13
CA GLY A 29 28.16 7.41 -21.33
C GLY A 29 27.65 6.43 -20.26
N LEU A 30 26.37 6.47 -19.90
CA LEU A 30 25.77 5.59 -18.89
C LEU A 30 24.84 4.52 -19.46
N GLY A 31 24.47 4.61 -20.74
CA GLY A 31 23.54 3.66 -21.36
C GLY A 31 22.09 3.95 -20.98
N VAL A 32 21.23 2.93 -21.08
CA VAL A 32 19.81 3.05 -20.71
C VAL A 32 19.64 2.83 -19.20
N VAL A 33 18.98 3.77 -18.54
CA VAL A 33 18.59 3.68 -17.14
C VAL A 33 17.08 3.68 -17.03
N HIS A 34 16.51 2.66 -16.41
CA HIS A 34 15.09 2.57 -16.12
C HIS A 34 14.78 3.13 -14.75
N ALA A 35 13.88 4.11 -14.68
CA ALA A 35 13.35 4.64 -13.44
C ALA A 35 11.88 4.26 -13.30
N ARG A 36 11.46 3.87 -12.10
CA ARG A 36 10.07 3.61 -11.77
C ARG A 36 9.70 4.27 -10.45
N LEU A 37 8.62 5.04 -10.46
CA LEU A 37 7.99 5.55 -9.26
C LEU A 37 6.68 4.81 -9.02
N ALA A 38 6.49 4.27 -7.82
CA ALA A 38 5.23 3.65 -7.39
C ALA A 38 4.70 4.34 -6.13
N VAL A 39 3.39 4.56 -6.10
CA VAL A 39 2.65 5.11 -4.98
C VAL A 39 1.60 4.10 -4.55
N ILE A 40 1.75 3.59 -3.34
CA ILE A 40 0.80 2.67 -2.71
C ILE A 40 -0.15 3.48 -1.83
N ASN A 41 -1.44 3.16 -1.89
CA ASN A 41 -2.49 3.94 -1.21
C ASN A 41 -2.42 5.43 -1.60
N ALA A 42 -2.54 5.71 -2.90
CA ALA A 42 -2.42 7.04 -3.48
C ALA A 42 -3.38 8.07 -2.86
N LEU A 43 -4.56 7.60 -2.44
CA LEU A 43 -5.60 8.42 -1.78
C LEU A 43 -5.40 8.55 -0.25
N ASP A 44 -4.34 7.96 0.31
CA ASP A 44 -4.00 7.97 1.74
C ASP A 44 -5.16 7.60 2.69
N ARG A 45 -6.01 6.65 2.28
CA ARG A 45 -7.13 6.21 3.10
C ARG A 45 -6.62 5.42 4.30
N VAL A 46 -7.15 5.73 5.48
CA VAL A 46 -6.95 4.94 6.69
C VAL A 46 -8.09 3.94 6.78
N TYR A 47 -7.76 2.66 6.91
CA TYR A 47 -8.75 1.60 7.01
C TYR A 47 -8.25 0.53 7.98
N ALA A 48 -9.20 -0.01 8.76
CA ALA A 48 -8.91 -1.06 9.71
C ALA A 48 -8.86 -2.42 8.98
N LEU A 49 -7.76 -3.14 9.19
CA LEU A 49 -7.62 -4.54 8.80
C LEU A 49 -8.28 -5.44 9.85
N ARG A 50 -8.22 -5.02 11.12
CA ARG A 50 -8.83 -5.70 12.28
C ARG A 50 -9.33 -4.67 13.28
N ASP A 51 -10.53 -4.87 13.80
CA ASP A 51 -11.22 -4.00 14.76
C ASP A 51 -10.75 -4.16 16.21
N GLY A 52 -10.13 -5.30 16.55
CA GLY A 52 -9.58 -5.55 17.89
C GLY A 52 -10.64 -5.74 18.99
N SER A 53 -11.92 -5.96 18.64
CA SER A 53 -13.03 -6.02 19.61
C SER A 53 -13.33 -7.41 20.17
N GLY A 54 -12.62 -8.46 19.72
CA GLY A 54 -12.86 -9.83 20.18
C GLY A 54 -12.20 -10.15 21.53
N ILE A 55 -12.75 -11.10 22.29
CA ILE A 55 -12.16 -11.58 23.55
C ILE A 55 -10.81 -12.25 23.24
N GLY A 56 -9.74 -11.78 23.86
CA GLY A 56 -8.36 -12.27 23.62
C GLY A 56 -7.70 -11.69 22.36
N VAL A 57 -8.29 -10.69 21.72
CA VAL A 57 -7.76 -10.07 20.50
C VAL A 57 -7.10 -8.73 20.87
N GLY A 58 -5.90 -8.48 20.35
CA GLY A 58 -5.13 -7.26 20.62
C GLY A 58 -5.70 -5.99 19.97
N ALA A 59 -5.00 -4.87 20.14
CA ALA A 59 -5.41 -3.55 19.64
C ALA A 59 -5.78 -3.54 18.13
N PRO A 60 -6.66 -2.62 17.70
CA PRO A 60 -7.04 -2.47 16.30
C PRO A 60 -5.81 -2.34 15.38
N GLN A 61 -5.82 -3.06 14.26
CA GLN A 61 -4.74 -3.04 13.28
C GLN A 61 -5.20 -2.32 12.02
N TYR A 62 -4.38 -1.39 11.53
CA TYR A 62 -4.66 -0.59 10.35
C TYR A 62 -3.78 -0.97 9.17
N GLY A 63 -4.31 -0.76 7.97
CA GLY A 63 -3.53 -0.88 6.74
C GLY A 63 -2.43 0.18 6.67
N PRO A 64 -1.37 -0.06 5.87
CA PRO A 64 -0.31 0.92 5.67
C PRO A 64 -0.87 2.21 5.07
N ARG A 65 -0.37 3.34 5.57
CA ARG A 65 -0.62 4.66 4.99
C ARG A 65 0.05 4.78 3.61
N ARG A 66 -0.12 5.92 2.94
CA ARG A 66 0.49 6.15 1.63
C ARG A 66 2.01 5.92 1.65
N GLY A 67 2.49 5.10 0.72
CA GLY A 67 3.91 4.77 0.56
C GLY A 67 4.42 5.16 -0.83
N TYR A 68 5.63 5.70 -0.89
CA TYR A 68 6.33 6.05 -2.13
C TYR A 68 7.54 5.14 -2.30
N TYR A 69 7.71 4.59 -3.50
CA TYR A 69 8.80 3.68 -3.84
C TYR A 69 9.45 4.14 -5.13
N LEU A 70 10.77 4.27 -5.11
CA LEU A 70 11.59 4.57 -6.28
C LEU A 70 12.45 3.34 -6.60
N GLY A 71 12.37 2.87 -7.84
CA GLY A 71 13.26 1.85 -8.39
C GLY A 71 14.11 2.44 -9.52
N LEU A 72 15.40 2.11 -9.50
CA LEU A 72 16.34 2.41 -10.58
C LEU A 72 17.00 1.11 -11.01
N SER A 73 17.04 0.83 -12.30
CA SER A 73 17.81 -0.28 -12.87
C SER A 73 18.58 0.18 -14.11
N LYS A 74 19.70 -0.48 -14.38
CA LYS A 74 20.56 -0.19 -15.53
C LYS A 74 20.94 -1.51 -16.18
N ASP A 75 20.87 -1.55 -17.49
CA ASP A 75 21.33 -2.70 -18.28
C ASP A 75 22.85 -2.59 -18.50
N PHE A 76 23.55 -3.74 -18.48
CA PHE A 76 25.01 -3.85 -18.62
C PHE A 76 25.43 -4.36 -20.00
#